data_AF-A0A848I1C8-F1
#
_entry.id   AF-A0A848I1C8-F1
#
_cell.length_a   1.000
_cell.length_b   1.000
_cell.length_c   1.000
_cell.angle_alpha   90.00
_cell.angle_beta   90.00
_cell.angle_gamma   90.00
#
_symmetry.space_group_name_H-M   'P 1'
#
loop_
_entity.id
_entity.type
_entity.pdbx_description
1 polymer ?
#
loop_
_entity_poly.entity_id
_entity_poly.type
_entity_poly.pdbx_seq_one_letter_code
_entity_poly.pdbx_strand_id
1 'polypeptide(L)'
;MHIANIHQGASAPTDGARPFDPAEWLARYVELGGGYTVNSDSVWLHWSLRITEQERDALVQHERPLHRDLTKRDAVKSLLLASNPKEALPC
;
A
#
# COMPACT_ATOMS: atom_id res chain seq x y z
N MET A 1 -0.90 37.83 33.44
CA MET A 1 -1.74 37.10 32.47
C MET A 1 -0.96 37.06 31.16
N HIS A 2 -0.42 35.91 30.76
CA HIS A 2 0.23 35.78 29.46
C HIS A 2 -0.24 34.45 28.86
N ILE A 3 -1.04 34.56 27.81
CA ILE A 3 -1.56 33.45 27.01
C ILE A 3 -0.84 33.56 25.68
N ALA A 4 -0.13 32.51 25.29
CA ALA A 4 0.27 32.27 23.91
C ALA A 4 0.35 30.75 23.70
N ASN A 5 -0.83 30.12 23.75
CA ASN A 5 -1.06 28.81 23.16
C ASN A 5 -1.27 29.04 21.66
N ILE A 6 -0.28 28.71 20.84
CA ILE A 6 -0.43 28.67 19.38
C ILE A 6 0.10 27.32 18.90
N HIS A 7 -0.76 26.31 19.06
CA HIS A 7 -0.75 25.13 18.21
C HIS A 7 -1.09 25.59 16.79
N GLN A 8 -0.08 25.80 15.97
CA GLN A 8 -0.23 26.00 14.52
C GLN A 8 0.98 25.30 13.90
N GLY A 9 0.83 24.09 13.38
CA GLY A 9 -0.12 23.78 12.31
C GLY A 9 0.64 23.86 11.00
N ALA A 10 1.56 22.92 10.79
CA ALA A 10 2.15 22.58 9.51
C ALA A 10 2.97 21.29 9.71
N SER A 11 2.29 20.15 9.83
CA SER A 11 2.93 18.89 9.42
C SER A 11 3.13 19.03 7.92
N ALA A 12 4.29 19.56 7.52
CA ALA A 12 4.75 19.49 6.17
C ALA A 12 4.57 18.03 5.71
N PRO A 13 3.98 17.74 4.54
CA PRO A 13 4.16 16.44 3.96
C PRO A 13 5.66 16.34 3.64
N THR A 14 6.43 15.75 4.56
CA THR A 14 7.77 15.21 4.30
C THR A 14 7.63 13.99 3.39
N ASP A 15 6.93 14.16 2.27
CA ASP A 15 6.70 13.19 1.22
C ASP A 15 7.84 13.22 0.18
N GLY A 16 8.98 13.81 0.54
CA GLY A 16 10.17 13.85 -0.31
C GLY A 16 11.23 12.81 0.04
N ALA A 17 11.16 12.21 1.24
CA ALA A 17 12.23 11.36 1.77
C ALA A 17 11.75 10.12 2.50
N ARG A 18 10.44 9.80 2.47
CA ARG A 18 9.96 8.58 3.10
C ARG A 18 10.39 7.38 2.23
N PRO A 19 11.18 6.43 2.77
CA PRO A 19 11.46 5.20 2.04
C PRO A 19 10.14 4.51 1.71
N PHE A 20 10.07 3.89 0.53
CA PHE A 20 8.90 3.12 0.15
C PHE A 20 8.69 1.98 1.16
N ASP A 21 7.60 2.06 1.91
CA ASP A 21 7.23 1.04 2.88
C ASP A 21 6.17 0.12 2.23
N PRO A 22 6.51 -1.15 1.93
CA PRO A 22 5.59 -2.05 1.25
C PRO A 22 4.35 -2.38 2.10
N ALA A 23 4.46 -2.33 3.44
CA ALA A 23 3.35 -2.67 4.34
C ALA A 23 2.36 -1.51 4.42
N GLU A 24 2.84 -0.28 4.54
CA GLU A 24 2.00 0.92 4.45
C GLU A 24 1.36 1.05 3.06
N TRP A 25 2.13 0.80 2.00
CA TRP A 25 1.59 0.81 0.64
C TRP A 25 0.44 -0.20 0.49
N LEU A 26 0.63 -1.43 0.98
CA LEU A 26 -0.37 -2.48 0.92
C LEU A 26 -1.60 -2.16 1.76
N ALA A 27 -1.41 -1.63 2.98
CA ALA A 27 -2.50 -1.22 3.85
C ALA A 27 -3.39 -0.18 3.14
N ARG A 28 -2.77 0.86 2.55
CA ARG A 28 -3.49 1.87 1.77
C ARG A 28 -4.17 1.30 0.54
N TYR A 29 -3.54 0.35 -0.15
CA TYR A 29 -4.16 -0.31 -1.29
C TYR A 29 -5.44 -1.06 -0.89
N VAL A 30 -5.43 -1.74 0.26
CA VAL A 30 -6.60 -2.43 0.81
C VAL A 30 -7.67 -1.44 1.28
N GLU A 31 -7.29 -0.35 1.93
CA GLU A 31 -8.22 0.72 2.35
C GLU A 31 -8.95 1.36 1.17
N LEU A 32 -8.30 1.46 0.00
CA LEU A 32 -8.90 1.94 -1.25
C LEU A 32 -9.84 0.90 -1.91
N GLY A 33 -10.06 -0.27 -1.29
CA GLY A 33 -10.88 -1.34 -1.85
C GLY A 33 -10.13 -2.29 -2.78
N GLY A 34 -8.80 -2.19 -2.80
CA GLY A 34 -7.90 -3.14 -3.44
C GLY A 34 -7.85 -4.46 -2.68
N GLY A 35 -7.68 -5.55 -3.42
CA GLY A 35 -7.48 -6.89 -2.91
C GLY A 35 -6.22 -7.48 -3.54
N TYR A 36 -5.65 -8.47 -2.88
CA TYR A 36 -4.51 -9.18 -3.43
C TYR A 36 -4.66 -10.67 -3.20
N THR A 37 -4.15 -11.43 -4.15
CA THR A 37 -4.02 -12.88 -4.05
C THR A 37 -2.53 -13.21 -4.12
N VAL A 38 -2.06 -14.02 -3.18
CA VAL A 38 -0.68 -14.51 -3.15
C VAL A 38 -0.70 -15.99 -3.50
N ASN A 39 -0.01 -16.36 -4.58
CA ASN A 39 0.35 -17.73 -4.91
C ASN A 39 1.82 -17.95 -4.55
N SER A 40 2.24 -19.21 -4.41
CA SER A 40 3.59 -19.62 -3.99
C SER A 40 4.73 -18.95 -4.77
N ASP A 41 4.49 -18.54 -6.02
CA ASP A 41 5.47 -17.87 -6.88
C ASP A 41 5.07 -16.43 -7.28
N SER A 42 3.82 -16.02 -7.10
CA SER A 42 3.29 -14.81 -7.75
C SER A 42 2.28 -14.07 -6.88
N VAL A 43 2.29 -12.73 -6.97
CA VAL A 43 1.29 -11.86 -6.33
C VAL A 43 0.44 -11.20 -7.39
N TRP A 44 -0.87 -11.28 -7.22
CA TRP A 44 -1.86 -10.66 -8.09
C TRP A 44 -2.62 -9.60 -7.32
N LEU A 45 -2.53 -8.36 -7.78
CA LEU A 45 -3.34 -7.24 -7.31
C LEU A 45 -4.66 -7.23 -8.10
N HIS A 46 -5.78 -7.06 -7.42
CA HIS A 46 -7.11 -7.04 -8.03
C HIS A 46 -8.05 -6.12 -7.27
N TRP A 47 -9.04 -5.55 -7.93
CA TRP A 47 -10.07 -4.74 -7.27
C TRP A 47 -11.46 -5.09 -7.78
N SER A 48 -12.47 -4.81 -6.96
CA SER A 48 -13.86 -5.12 -7.30
C SER A 48 -14.35 -4.28 -8.48
N LEU A 49 -15.12 -4.88 -9.40
CA LEU A 49 -15.76 -4.15 -10.50
C LEU A 49 -16.88 -3.18 -10.04
N ARG A 50 -17.26 -3.26 -8.76
CA ARG A 50 -18.31 -2.44 -8.14
C ARG A 50 -17.82 -1.12 -7.54
N ILE A 51 -16.53 -0.83 -7.63
CA ILE A 51 -15.97 0.45 -7.16
C ILE A 51 -16.34 1.58 -8.13
N THR A 52 -16.41 2.80 -7.59
CA THR A 52 -16.61 4.01 -8.39
C THR A 52 -15.41 4.29 -9.31
N GLU A 53 -15.62 5.08 -10.35
CA GLU A 53 -14.51 5.50 -11.24
C GLU A 53 -13.40 6.25 -10.48
N GLN A 54 -13.76 6.99 -9.43
CA GLN A 54 -12.81 7.72 -8.60
C GLN A 54 -11.94 6.77 -7.77
N GLU A 55 -12.53 5.73 -7.18
CA GLU A 55 -11.77 4.69 -6.47
C GLU A 55 -10.88 3.89 -7.42
N ARG A 56 -11.38 3.59 -8.62
CA ARG A 56 -10.57 2.92 -9.66
C ARG A 56 -9.36 3.77 -10.04
N ASP A 57 -9.54 5.07 -10.31
CA ASP A 57 -8.42 5.94 -10.63
C ASP A 57 -7.45 6.00 -9.44
N ALA A 58 -7.93 6.15 -8.21
CA ALA A 58 -7.09 6.16 -7.01
C ALA A 58 -6.24 4.88 -6.91
N LEU A 59 -6.82 3.70 -7.14
CA LEU A 59 -6.09 2.44 -7.12
C LEU A 59 -5.07 2.34 -8.28
N VAL A 60 -5.43 2.76 -9.49
CA VAL A 60 -4.51 2.80 -10.64
C VAL A 60 -3.34 3.74 -10.37
N GLN A 61 -3.59 4.92 -9.79
CA GLN A 61 -2.53 5.85 -9.38
C GLN A 61 -1.65 5.24 -8.30
N HIS A 62 -2.23 4.47 -7.38
CA HIS A 62 -1.51 3.79 -6.29
C HIS A 62 -0.61 2.66 -6.79
N GLU A 63 -0.95 2.01 -7.91
CA GLU A 63 -0.14 0.97 -8.55
C GLU A 63 0.99 1.51 -9.44
N ARG A 64 0.89 2.75 -9.94
CA ARG A 64 1.95 3.39 -10.75
C ARG A 64 3.38 3.25 -10.20
N PRO A 65 3.66 3.46 -8.89
CA PRO A 65 5.01 3.27 -8.36
C PRO A 65 5.52 1.83 -8.49
N LEU A 66 4.64 0.82 -8.42
CA LEU A 66 5.03 -0.59 -8.60
C LEU A 66 5.32 -0.92 -10.07
N HIS A 67 4.59 -0.29 -11.00
CA HIS A 67 4.85 -0.43 -12.44
C HIS A 67 6.17 0.23 -12.85
N ARG A 68 6.53 1.35 -12.21
CA ARG A 68 7.76 2.09 -12.53
C ARG A 68 9.01 1.50 -11.90
N ASP A 69 8.90 0.95 -10.70
CA ASP A 69 10.03 0.44 -9.93
C ASP A 69 9.85 -1.05 -9.58
N LEU A 70 10.54 -1.93 -10.34
CA LEU A 70 10.49 -3.37 -10.09
C LEU A 70 10.96 -3.76 -8.69
N THR A 71 11.87 -2.99 -8.08
CA THR A 71 12.34 -3.19 -6.70
C THR A 71 11.21 -2.98 -5.68
N LYS A 72 10.33 -2.00 -5.90
CA LYS A 72 9.16 -1.77 -5.03
C LYS A 72 8.16 -2.91 -5.15
N ARG A 73 7.97 -3.40 -6.39
CA ARG A 73 7.14 -4.58 -6.66
C ARG A 73 7.69 -5.82 -5.96
N ASP A 74 9.00 -6.03 -6.02
CA ASP A 74 9.65 -7.14 -5.34
C ASP A 74 9.57 -7.01 -3.82
N ALA A 75 9.68 -5.80 -3.27
CA ALA A 75 9.50 -5.55 -1.83
C ALA A 75 8.07 -5.87 -1.35
N VAL A 76 7.03 -5.46 -2.10
CA VAL A 76 5.63 -5.82 -1.81
C VAL A 76 5.42 -7.33 -1.95
N LYS A 77 5.98 -7.95 -3.00
CA LYS A 77 5.93 -9.40 -3.19
C LYS A 77 6.57 -10.14 -2.02
N SER A 78 7.77 -9.74 -1.62
CA SER A 78 8.52 -10.33 -0.51
C SER A 78 7.78 -10.19 0.81
N LEU A 79 7.19 -9.02 1.08
CA LEU A 79 6.34 -8.80 2.25
C LEU A 79 5.14 -9.75 2.25
N LEU A 80 4.44 -9.85 1.13
CA LEU A 80 3.26 -10.70 0.99
C LEU A 80 3.58 -12.19 1.13
N LEU A 81 4.69 -12.65 0.54
CA LEU A 81 5.18 -14.02 0.71
C LEU A 81 5.61 -14.29 2.16
N ALA A 82 6.31 -13.36 2.82
CA ALA A 82 6.70 -13.49 4.22
C ALA A 82 5.51 -13.46 5.18
N SER A 83 4.44 -12.73 4.83
CA SER A 83 3.21 -12.61 5.61
C SER A 83 2.26 -13.79 5.40
N ASN A 84 2.54 -14.68 4.45
CA ASN A 84 1.78 -15.90 4.17
C ASN A 84 2.55 -17.18 4.56
N PRO A 85 2.94 -17.39 5.83
CA PRO A 85 3.49 -18.68 6.26
C PRO A 85 2.42 -19.79 6.36
N LYS A 86 1.20 -19.55 5.85
CA LYS A 86 0.01 -20.36 6.15
C LYS A 86 -0.44 -21.26 4.99
N GLU A 87 0.50 -21.89 4.28
CA GLU A 87 0.19 -23.08 3.46
C GLU A 87 1.20 -24.23 3.66
N ALA A 88 1.93 -24.24 4.78
CA ALA A 88 2.62 -25.44 5.27
C ALA A 88 1.82 -26.10 6.40
N LEU A 89 0.53 -26.37 6.16
CA LEU A 89 -0.22 -27.37 6.92
C LEU A 89 -0.22 -28.64 6.10
N PRO A 90 0.65 -29.64 6.40
CA PRO A 90 0.42 -30.97 5.87
C PRO A 90 -0.90 -31.49 6.44
N CYS A 91 -1.85 -31.80 5.56
CA CYS A 91 -2.99 -32.66 5.90
C CYS A 91 -2.49 -34.04 6.36
#